data_AF-A0A3B9XYH1-F1
#
_entry.id   AF-A0A3B9XYH1-F1
#
_cell.length_a   1.000
_cell.length_b   1.000
_cell.length_c   1.000
_cell.angle_alpha   90.00
_cell.angle_beta   90.00
_cell.angle_gamma   90.00
#
_symmetry.space_group_name_H-M   'P 1'
#
loop_
_entity.id
_entity.type
_entity.pdbx_description
1 polymer ?
#
loop_
_entity_poly.entity_id
_entity_poly.type
_entity_poly.pdbx_seq_one_letter_code
_entity_poly.pdbx_strand_id
1 'polypeptide(L)' 'KGALVDLENLRGNTPEGIHDACSGAVWQAAILGFAGLRLTDEGCTTNPTWPDGWTRLAFHCYHKGELLSIDLHKE' A
#
# COMPACT_ATOMS: atom_id res chain seq x y z
N LYS A 1 10.42 -6.72 -2.99
CA LYS A 1 11.30 -6.83 -1.80
C LYS A 1 11.30 -5.60 -0.89
N GLY A 2 10.67 -4.47 -1.25
CA GLY A 2 10.63 -3.27 -0.39
C GLY A 2 10.12 -3.54 1.03
N ALA A 3 9.09 -4.37 1.17
CA ALA A 3 8.49 -4.72 2.47
C ALA A 3 9.45 -5.45 3.45
N LEU A 4 10.57 -5.98 2.97
CA LEU A 4 11.51 -6.78 3.75
C LEU A 4 12.85 -6.07 3.95
N VAL A 5 13.02 -4.83 3.45
CA VAL A 5 14.30 -4.12 3.46
C VAL A 5 14.92 -4.07 4.85
N ASP A 6 14.12 -3.70 5.86
CA ASP A 6 14.60 -3.62 7.23
C ASP A 6 14.47 -4.94 8.00
N LEU A 7 13.38 -5.70 7.78
CA LEU A 7 13.16 -6.98 8.47
C LEU A 7 14.25 -8.02 8.14
N GLU A 8 14.76 -8.02 6.92
CA GLU A 8 15.81 -8.94 6.46
C GLU A 8 17.17 -8.24 6.31
N ASN A 9 17.30 -6.97 6.74
CA ASN A 9 18.51 -6.17 6.60
C ASN A 9 19.10 -6.24 5.16
N LEU A 10 18.25 -6.09 4.13
CA LEU A 10 18.63 -6.27 2.72
C LEU A 10 19.64 -5.23 2.19
N ARG A 11 19.91 -4.20 3.00
CA ARG A 11 20.90 -3.15 2.72
C ARG A 11 22.12 -3.22 3.63
N GLY A 12 22.12 -4.10 4.64
CA GLY A 12 23.23 -4.29 5.57
C GLY A 12 23.33 -3.23 6.68
N ASN A 13 22.48 -2.20 6.64
CA ASN A 13 22.57 -1.00 7.49
C ASN A 13 21.29 -0.71 8.30
N THR A 14 20.36 -1.66 8.46
CA THR A 14 19.20 -1.48 9.36
C THR A 14 19.59 -1.12 10.81
N PRO A 15 20.72 -1.58 11.39
CA PRO A 15 21.17 -1.12 12.70
C PRO A 15 21.47 0.39 12.78
N GLU A 16 21.69 1.06 11.65
CA GLU A 16 21.90 2.51 11.57
C GLU A 16 20.58 3.29 11.58
N GLY A 17 19.45 2.62 11.34
CA GLY A 17 18.12 3.21 11.31
C GLY A 17 17.19 2.48 10.33
N ILE A 18 15.89 2.72 10.50
CA ILE A 18 14.88 2.23 9.56
C ILE A 18 14.86 3.07 8.28
N HIS A 19 14.49 2.45 7.17
CA HIS A 19 14.36 3.15 5.90
C HIS A 19 12.95 3.76 5.79
N ASP A 20 12.68 4.88 6.48
CA ASP A 20 11.35 5.51 6.55
C ASP A 20 10.69 5.73 5.18
N ALA A 21 11.47 6.24 4.21
CA ALA A 21 11.00 6.44 2.84
C ALA A 21 10.59 5.11 2.18
N CYS A 22 11.28 4.02 2.50
CA CYS A 22 10.93 2.69 2.00
C CYS A 22 9.63 2.18 2.61
N SER A 23 9.41 2.38 3.92
CA SER A 23 8.14 2.04 4.57
C SER A 23 6.96 2.78 3.93
N GLY A 24 7.11 4.07 3.65
CA GLY A 24 6.12 4.85 2.90
C GLY A 24 5.89 4.33 1.48
N ALA A 25 6.96 3.97 0.77
CA ALA A 25 6.88 3.40 -0.58
C ALA A 25 6.15 2.05 -0.61
N VAL A 26 6.30 1.22 0.42
CA VAL A 26 5.56 -0.06 0.54
C VAL A 26 4.06 0.19 0.63
N TRP A 27 3.63 1.17 1.44
CA TRP A 27 2.22 1.54 1.52
C TRP A 27 1.70 2.07 0.18
N GLN A 28 2.44 2.99 -0.47
CA GLN A 28 2.04 3.54 -1.76
C GLN A 28 1.94 2.46 -2.84
N ALA A 29 2.89 1.53 -2.89
CA ALA A 29 2.85 0.43 -3.84
C ALA A 29 1.64 -0.48 -3.61
N ALA A 30 1.27 -0.77 -2.35
CA ALA A 30 0.08 -1.54 -2.04
C ALA A 30 -1.22 -0.81 -2.43
N ILE A 31 -1.34 0.47 -2.06
CA ILE A 31 -2.60 1.20 -2.15
C ILE A 31 -2.78 1.90 -3.50
N LEU A 32 -1.80 2.68 -3.93
CA LEU A 32 -1.85 3.41 -5.21
C LEU A 32 -1.46 2.50 -6.39
N GLY A 33 -0.65 1.47 -6.14
CA GLY A 33 -0.28 0.45 -7.11
C GLY A 33 -1.30 -0.67 -7.19
N PHE A 34 -1.24 -1.63 -6.26
CA PHE A 34 -2.04 -2.87 -6.36
C PHE A 34 -3.53 -2.66 -6.14
N ALA A 35 -3.98 -1.81 -5.22
CA ALA A 35 -5.40 -1.46 -5.12
C ALA A 35 -5.87 -0.56 -6.28
N GLY A 36 -4.93 0.09 -6.96
CA GLY A 36 -5.19 1.08 -7.99
C GLY A 36 -6.01 2.27 -7.48
N LEU A 37 -5.85 2.65 -6.20
CA LEU A 37 -6.58 3.77 -5.60
C LEU A 37 -6.28 5.07 -6.35
N ARG A 38 -7.33 5.74 -6.81
CA ARG A 38 -7.28 7.11 -7.32
C ARG A 38 -8.34 7.94 -6.63
N LEU A 39 -7.90 9.07 -6.07
CA LEU A 39 -8.76 10.09 -5.51
C LEU A 39 -8.92 11.18 -6.57
N THR A 40 -10.15 11.44 -6.98
CA THR A 40 -10.52 12.51 -7.93
C THR A 40 -11.53 13.44 -7.26
N ASP A 41 -11.90 14.52 -7.95
CA ASP A 41 -12.92 15.42 -7.42
C ASP A 41 -14.30 14.78 -7.33
N GLU A 42 -14.56 13.79 -8.18
CA GLU A 42 -15.80 13.01 -8.21
C GLU A 42 -15.83 11.89 -7.14
N GLY A 43 -14.70 11.59 -6.50
CA GLY A 43 -14.64 10.62 -5.40
C GLY A 43 -13.43 9.69 -5.45
N CYS A 44 -13.66 8.43 -5.09
CA CYS A 44 -12.64 7.39 -4.99
C CYS A 44 -12.90 6.29 -6.01
N THR A 45 -11.88 5.88 -6.74
CA THR A 45 -11.94 4.73 -7.65
C THR A 45 -10.80 3.75 -7.37
N THR A 46 -11.02 2.48 -7.68
CA THR A 46 -10.04 1.39 -7.52
C THR A 46 -10.02 0.53 -8.78
N ASN A 47 -8.86 0.05 -9.17
CA ASN A 47 -8.68 -0.91 -10.27
C ASN A 47 -7.60 -1.92 -9.87
N PRO A 48 -7.96 -2.97 -9.10
CA PRO A 48 -6.96 -3.81 -8.45
C PRO A 48 -6.21 -4.70 -9.44
N THR A 49 -4.90 -4.79 -9.25
CA THR A 49 -4.09 -5.87 -9.82
C THR A 49 -3.78 -6.86 -8.71
N TRP A 50 -4.02 -8.15 -8.94
CA TRP A 50 -3.90 -9.19 -7.93
C TRP A 50 -2.62 -10.00 -8.10
N PRO A 51 -1.58 -9.79 -7.27
CA PRO A 51 -0.47 -10.71 -7.17
C PRO A 51 -0.92 -12.14 -6.84
N ASP A 52 -0.07 -13.10 -7.14
CA ASP A 52 -0.33 -14.51 -6.83
C ASP A 52 -0.60 -14.71 -5.34
N GLY A 53 -1.64 -15.50 -5.03
CA GLY A 53 -2.08 -15.81 -3.68
C GLY A 53 -2.90 -14.72 -2.98
N TRP A 54 -3.04 -13.52 -3.55
CA TRP A 54 -3.88 -12.48 -2.96
C TRP A 54 -5.36 -12.74 -3.28
N THR A 55 -6.21 -12.71 -2.25
CA THR A 55 -7.67 -12.89 -2.36
C THR A 55 -8.46 -11.67 -1.89
N ARG A 56 -7.82 -10.79 -1.11
CA ARG A 56 -8.42 -9.60 -0.54
C ARG A 56 -7.38 -8.51 -0.31
N LEU A 57 -7.77 -7.26 -0.51
CA LEU A 57 -7.00 -6.08 -0.12
C LEU A 57 -7.95 -5.09 0.55
N ALA A 58 -7.76 -4.85 1.84
CA ALA A 58 -8.60 -3.97 2.64
C ALA A 58 -7.75 -2.94 3.39
N PHE A 59 -8.18 -1.69 3.39
CA PHE A 59 -7.47 -0.58 4.03
C PHE A 59 -8.41 0.59 4.31
N HIS A 60 -7.90 1.54 5.10
CA HIS A 60 -8.55 2.82 5.35
C HIS A 60 -7.68 3.96 4.86
N CYS A 61 -8.30 5.03 4.39
CA CYS A 61 -7.63 6.29 4.12
C CYS A 61 -8.55 7.48 4.39
N TYR A 62 -7.98 8.65 4.62
CA TYR A 62 -8.76 9.89 4.73
C TYR A 62 -8.74 10.63 3.40
N HIS A 63 -9.91 11.08 2.95
CA HIS A 63 -10.05 11.99 1.81
C HIS A 63 -10.99 13.13 2.20
N LYS A 64 -10.53 14.38 2.05
CA LYS A 64 -11.31 15.59 2.39
C LYS A 64 -11.89 15.56 3.82
N GLY A 65 -11.17 14.94 4.76
CA GLY A 65 -11.57 14.82 6.18
C GLY A 65 -12.47 13.64 6.49
N GLU A 66 -12.94 12.89 5.49
CA GLU A 66 -13.77 11.70 5.67
C GLU A 66 -12.92 10.42 5.66
N LEU A 67 -13.25 9.48 6.55
CA LEU A 67 -12.63 8.17 6.59
C LEU A 67 -13.29 7.26 5.55
N LEU A 68 -12.51 6.84 4.56
CA LEU A 68 -12.90 5.85 3.58
C LEU A 68 -12.45 4.46 4.04
N SER A 69 -13.37 3.50 3.99
CA SER A 69 -13.09 2.07 4.18
C SER A 69 -13.20 1.37 2.83
N ILE A 70 -12.08 0.81 2.36
CA ILE A 70 -12.01 0.11 1.08
C ILE A 70 -11.76 -1.37 1.36
N ASP A 71 -12.59 -2.23 0.76
CA ASP A 71 -12.52 -3.68 0.91
C ASP A 71 -12.68 -4.36 -0.45
N LEU A 72 -11.56 -4.76 -1.06
CA LEU A 72 -11.51 -5.36 -2.38
C LEU A 72 -11.34 -6.87 -2.25
N HIS A 73 -12.11 -7.63 -3.02
CA HIS A 73 -12.01 -9.08 -3.11
C HIS A 73 -11.69 -9.49 -4.55
N LYS A 74 -10.85 -10.51 -4.71
CA LYS A 74 -10.60 -11.14 -6.00
C LYS A 74 -11.79 -12.05 -6.34
N GLU A 75 -12.44 -11.80 -7.47
CA GLU A 75 -13.51 -12.65 -8.01
C GLU A 75 -12.99 -14.06 -8.36
#